data_AF-A0A935CMX4-F1
#
_entry.id   AF-A0A935CMX4-F1
#
_cell.length_a   1.000
_cell.length_b   1.000
_cell.length_c   1.000
_cell.angle_alpha   90.00
_cell.angle_beta   90.00
_cell.angle_gamma   90.00
#
_symmetry.space_group_name_H-M   'P 1'
#
loop_
_entity.id
_entity.type
_entity.pdbx_description
1 polymer ?
#
loop_
_entity_poly.entity_id
_entity_poly.type
_entity_poly.pdbx_seq_one_letter_code
_entity_poly.pdbx_strand_id
1 'polypeptide(L)'
;MGITIFYQGALRDLGQLPQLSARLEAACAGLRWPCRVVDERILGTGERYRSIEIETDDGIPTSTFEIDVEPVDDHVRGVVIAPPGCETLYLTFGRTGRLIEYSAAPFGDSTPGRYGLIREHLFTKTQFSSPEVHMQVCDLLQIVAPFMAEWAVLDDGGYWGVWDEAALRATWARHTAILDALSDPALLQEILEAAGVDIEVTQPPEVGKHLTVAHPLWRQEWGVSAGEN
;
A
#
# COMPACT_ATOMS: atom_id res chain seq x y z
N MET A 1 10.82 -2.61 7.40
CA MET A 1 10.24 -2.01 6.19
C MET A 1 10.64 -2.84 4.99
N GLY A 2 9.80 -2.86 3.96
CA GLY A 2 9.92 -3.74 2.80
C GLY A 2 10.44 -3.05 1.56
N ILE A 3 10.78 -3.80 0.52
CA ILE A 3 11.02 -3.22 -0.81
C ILE A 3 9.69 -2.69 -1.36
N THR A 4 9.62 -1.36 -1.45
CA THR A 4 8.40 -0.60 -1.71
C THR A 4 8.73 0.56 -2.64
N ILE A 5 7.83 0.83 -3.59
CA ILE A 5 7.90 2.00 -4.44
C ILE A 5 6.83 2.97 -3.97
N PHE A 6 7.23 4.16 -3.52
CA PHE A 6 6.36 5.27 -3.17
C PHE A 6 6.28 6.25 -4.33
N TYR A 7 5.10 6.77 -4.60
CA TYR A 7 4.91 7.70 -5.71
C TYR A 7 3.76 8.68 -5.44
N GLN A 8 3.90 9.87 -6.00
CA GLN A 8 2.89 10.93 -5.96
C GLN A 8 3.05 11.82 -7.19
N GLY A 9 1.97 12.51 -7.56
CA GLY A 9 2.05 13.47 -8.64
C GLY A 9 0.71 14.00 -9.12
N ALA A 10 0.80 14.91 -10.09
CA ALA A 10 -0.34 15.51 -10.77
C ALA A 10 -0.14 15.51 -12.29
N LEU A 11 -1.20 15.26 -13.04
CA LEU A 11 -1.19 15.33 -14.51
C LEU A 11 -0.97 16.77 -15.00
N ARG A 12 -0.27 16.92 -16.13
CA ARG A 12 -0.16 18.21 -16.85
C ARG A 12 -1.49 18.61 -17.48
N ASP A 13 -2.19 17.62 -18.01
CA ASP A 13 -3.45 17.81 -18.72
C ASP A 13 -4.34 16.58 -18.51
N LEU A 14 -5.48 16.79 -17.86
CA LEU A 14 -6.50 15.76 -17.66
C LEU A 14 -7.06 15.21 -18.98
N GLY A 15 -7.01 16.00 -20.06
CA GLY A 15 -7.40 15.56 -21.41
C GLY A 15 -6.52 14.44 -21.96
N GLN A 16 -5.31 14.25 -21.43
CA GLN A 16 -4.39 13.19 -21.84
C GLN A 16 -4.62 11.86 -21.11
N LEU A 17 -5.47 11.83 -20.08
CA LEU A 17 -5.71 10.63 -19.29
C LEU A 17 -6.19 9.42 -20.11
N PRO A 18 -7.10 9.55 -21.11
CA PRO A 18 -7.45 8.42 -21.96
C PRO A 18 -6.25 7.82 -22.71
N GLN A 19 -5.33 8.68 -23.17
CA GLN A 19 -4.10 8.23 -23.84
C GLN A 19 -3.16 7.52 -22.87
N LEU A 20 -2.99 8.05 -21.65
CA LEU A 20 -2.20 7.41 -20.60
C LEU A 20 -2.78 6.03 -20.23
N SER A 21 -4.09 5.95 -19.96
CA SER A 21 -4.77 4.69 -19.63
C SER A 21 -4.57 3.65 -20.73
N ALA A 22 -4.78 4.01 -22.00
CA ALA A 22 -4.58 3.10 -23.12
C ALA A 22 -3.14 2.58 -23.24
N ARG A 23 -2.13 3.42 -22.96
CA ARG A 23 -0.72 3.00 -22.96
C ARG A 23 -0.42 2.02 -21.82
N LEU A 24 -0.96 2.27 -20.64
CA LEU A 24 -0.79 1.40 -19.48
C LEU A 24 -1.51 0.06 -19.68
N GLU A 25 -2.74 0.08 -20.21
CA GLU A 25 -3.47 -1.14 -20.57
C GLU A 25 -2.70 -1.99 -21.59
N ALA A 26 -2.16 -1.37 -22.64
CA ALA A 26 -1.35 -2.07 -23.64
C ALA A 26 -0.08 -2.68 -23.03
N ALA A 27 0.60 -1.96 -22.12
CA ALA A 27 1.77 -2.48 -21.41
C ALA A 27 1.39 -3.66 -20.50
N CYS A 28 0.32 -3.54 -19.70
CA CYS A 28 -0.20 -4.61 -18.87
C CYS A 28 -0.61 -5.83 -19.69
N ALA A 29 -1.22 -5.64 -20.87
CA ALA A 29 -1.57 -6.72 -21.78
C ALA A 29 -0.31 -7.47 -22.27
N GLY A 30 0.77 -6.75 -22.61
CA GLY A 30 2.05 -7.36 -22.96
C GLY A 30 2.69 -8.16 -21.82
N LEU A 31 2.53 -7.69 -20.58
CA LEU A 31 2.99 -8.36 -19.36
C LEU A 31 2.04 -9.48 -18.88
N ARG A 32 0.83 -9.55 -19.44
CA ARG A 32 -0.28 -10.41 -18.98
C ARG A 32 -0.67 -10.14 -17.52
N TRP A 33 -0.62 -8.89 -17.11
CA TRP A 33 -1.02 -8.46 -15.77
C TRP A 33 -2.49 -8.03 -15.73
N PRO A 34 -3.26 -8.41 -14.70
CA PRO A 34 -4.60 -7.87 -14.50
C PRO A 34 -4.56 -6.34 -14.40
N CYS A 35 -5.37 -5.70 -15.24
CA CYS A 35 -5.48 -4.26 -15.33
C CYS A 35 -6.95 -3.90 -15.50
N ARG A 36 -7.41 -2.92 -14.73
CA ARG A 36 -8.79 -2.42 -14.74
C ARG A 36 -8.78 -0.92 -14.99
N VAL A 37 -9.46 -0.48 -16.04
CA VAL A 37 -9.75 0.95 -16.24
C VAL A 37 -10.79 1.39 -15.22
N VAL A 38 -10.56 2.54 -14.62
CA VAL A 38 -11.45 3.19 -13.66
C VAL A 38 -12.02 4.44 -14.30
N ASP A 39 -13.34 4.61 -14.16
CA ASP A 39 -14.08 5.82 -14.49
C ASP A 39 -15.31 5.88 -13.58
N GLU A 40 -15.09 6.39 -12.36
CA GLU A 40 -16.04 6.26 -11.26
C GLU A 40 -16.26 7.59 -10.54
N ARG A 41 -17.52 7.94 -10.28
CA ARG A 41 -17.85 9.06 -9.39
C ARG A 41 -17.86 8.57 -7.94
N ILE A 42 -17.08 9.23 -7.10
CA ILE A 42 -16.94 8.91 -5.67
C ILE A 42 -17.77 9.94 -4.90
N LEU A 43 -18.78 9.46 -4.15
CA LEU A 43 -19.72 10.30 -3.40
C LEU A 43 -19.85 9.79 -1.96
N GLY A 44 -19.70 10.67 -0.98
CA GLY A 44 -19.93 10.33 0.42
C GLY A 44 -18.99 11.04 1.38
N THR A 45 -18.33 10.31 2.27
CA THR A 45 -17.30 10.84 3.18
C THR A 45 -16.02 10.01 3.10
N GLY A 46 -14.87 10.63 3.36
CA GLY A 46 -13.59 9.94 3.45
C GLY A 46 -12.71 10.51 4.55
N GLU A 47 -11.74 9.72 4.98
CA GLU A 47 -10.80 10.05 6.05
C GLU A 47 -9.52 10.65 5.44
N ARG A 48 -9.05 11.79 5.94
CA ARG A 48 -7.75 12.39 5.57
C ARG A 48 -6.84 12.47 6.79
N TYR A 49 -5.57 12.09 6.62
CA TYR A 49 -4.55 12.35 7.64
C TYR A 49 -4.06 13.79 7.54
N ARG A 50 -4.13 14.51 8.66
CA ARG A 50 -3.41 15.77 8.84
C ARG A 50 -2.26 15.52 9.81
N SER A 51 -1.03 15.75 9.36
CA SER A 51 0.11 15.81 10.27
C SER A 51 0.09 17.14 11.01
N ILE A 52 0.29 17.09 12.32
CA ILE A 52 0.33 18.25 13.20
C ILE A 52 1.69 18.25 13.86
N GLU A 53 2.45 19.30 13.59
CA GLU A 53 3.72 19.56 14.28
C GLU A 53 3.44 19.98 15.72
N ILE A 54 4.13 19.32 16.65
CA ILE A 54 4.11 19.60 18.07
C ILE A 54 5.51 20.09 18.44
N GLU A 55 5.57 21.30 18.99
CA GLU A 55 6.76 21.77 19.66
C GLU A 55 6.92 21.00 20.98
N THR A 56 8.06 20.34 21.14
CA THR A 56 8.45 19.68 22.39
C THR A 56 9.38 20.57 23.18
N ASP A 57 9.34 20.45 24.51
CA ASP A 57 10.18 21.24 25.44
C ASP A 57 11.69 21.03 25.18
N ASP A 58 12.05 19.89 24.62
CA ASP A 58 13.38 19.46 24.22
C ASP A 58 13.79 19.93 22.81
N GLY A 59 12.92 20.67 22.11
CA GLY A 59 13.21 21.26 20.80
C GLY A 59 13.33 20.24 19.67
N ILE A 60 12.90 18.99 19.91
CA ILE A 60 12.85 17.93 18.91
C ILE A 60 11.51 18.03 18.19
N PRO A 61 11.48 18.36 16.89
CA PRO A 61 10.23 18.40 16.13
C PRO A 61 9.55 17.05 16.21
N THR A 62 8.37 17.01 16.82
CA THR A 62 7.55 15.80 16.92
C THR A 62 6.27 16.04 16.15
N SER A 63 5.76 15.04 15.46
CA SER A 63 4.49 15.14 14.74
C SER A 63 3.48 14.16 15.32
N THR A 64 2.24 14.61 15.54
CA THR A 64 1.08 13.72 15.69
C THR A 64 0.26 13.72 14.39
N PHE A 65 -0.75 12.85 14.33
CA PHE A 65 -1.69 12.79 13.22
C PHE A 65 -3.11 12.88 13.74
N GLU A 66 -3.91 13.73 13.09
CA GLU A 66 -5.35 13.75 13.25
C GLU A 66 -6.02 13.17 12.00
N ILE A 67 -7.16 12.52 12.21
CA ILE A 67 -8.00 11.99 11.14
C ILE A 67 -9.23 12.87 11.05
N ASP A 68 -9.35 13.58 9.93
CA ASP A 68 -10.56 14.34 9.60
C ASP A 68 -11.46 13.51 8.68
N VAL A 69 -12.76 13.51 8.98
CA VAL A 69 -13.78 12.94 8.10
C VAL A 69 -14.40 14.08 7.29
N GLU A 70 -14.24 14.04 5.99
CA GLU A 70 -14.64 15.10 5.08
C GLU A 70 -15.64 14.60 4.03
N PRO A 71 -16.59 15.44 3.57
CA PRO A 71 -17.43 15.10 2.43
C PRO A 71 -16.60 14.97 1.15
N VAL A 72 -16.94 14.00 0.32
CA VAL A 72 -16.29 13.69 -0.95
C VAL A 72 -17.31 13.76 -2.09
N ASP A 73 -16.99 14.53 -3.12
CA ASP A 73 -17.59 14.44 -4.45
C ASP A 73 -16.48 14.55 -5.49
N ASP A 74 -15.90 13.40 -5.83
CA ASP A 74 -14.82 13.31 -6.79
C ASP A 74 -15.20 12.46 -8.02
N HIS A 75 -14.36 12.50 -9.05
CA HIS A 75 -14.46 11.68 -10.24
C HIS A 75 -13.07 11.10 -10.51
N VAL A 76 -12.93 9.82 -10.19
CA VAL A 76 -11.68 9.09 -10.27
C VAL A 76 -11.60 8.38 -11.60
N ARG A 77 -10.51 8.62 -12.32
CA ARG A 77 -10.24 8.01 -13.62
C ARG A 77 -8.80 7.51 -13.69
N GLY A 78 -8.54 6.45 -14.45
CA GLY A 78 -7.18 5.93 -14.65
C GLY A 78 -7.16 4.42 -14.72
N VAL A 79 -6.12 3.79 -14.17
CA VAL A 79 -5.97 2.33 -14.17
C VAL A 79 -5.55 1.79 -12.81
N VAL A 80 -6.09 0.62 -12.47
CA VAL A 80 -5.70 -0.17 -11.31
C VAL A 80 -5.06 -1.45 -11.83
N ILE A 81 -3.84 -1.73 -11.39
CA ILE A 81 -3.02 -2.82 -11.90
C ILE A 81 -2.68 -3.75 -10.74
N ALA A 82 -2.75 -5.05 -10.95
CA ALA A 82 -2.35 -6.05 -9.96
C ALA A 82 -1.12 -6.83 -10.46
N PRO A 83 0.11 -6.31 -10.26
CA PRO A 83 1.32 -7.05 -10.60
C PRO A 83 1.41 -8.35 -9.77
N PRO A 84 1.95 -9.43 -10.34
CA PRO A 84 2.05 -10.71 -9.63
C PRO A 84 2.97 -10.60 -8.42
N GLY A 85 2.50 -11.02 -7.24
CA GLY A 85 3.28 -11.00 -5.99
C GLY A 85 3.53 -9.61 -5.42
N CYS A 86 2.85 -8.57 -5.92
CA CYS A 86 2.91 -7.21 -5.38
C CYS A 86 1.57 -6.81 -4.75
N GLU A 87 1.60 -5.73 -3.98
CA GLU A 87 0.39 -4.97 -3.73
C GLU A 87 -0.13 -4.32 -5.02
N THR A 88 -1.39 -3.88 -4.99
CA THR A 88 -2.03 -3.19 -6.12
C THR A 88 -1.30 -1.88 -6.44
N LEU A 89 -1.10 -1.62 -7.72
CA LEU A 89 -0.58 -0.36 -8.25
C LEU A 89 -1.76 0.50 -8.70
N TYR A 90 -1.94 1.65 -8.05
CA TYR A 90 -3.02 2.61 -8.34
C TYR A 90 -2.47 3.77 -9.15
N LEU A 91 -2.85 3.83 -10.42
CA LEU A 91 -2.56 4.97 -11.31
C LEU A 91 -3.88 5.65 -11.66
N THR A 92 -4.57 6.09 -10.61
CA THR A 92 -5.88 6.74 -10.64
C THR A 92 -5.77 8.19 -10.22
N PHE A 93 -6.56 9.05 -10.86
CA PHE A 93 -6.49 10.49 -10.75
C PHE A 93 -7.87 11.07 -10.45
N GLY A 94 -7.96 11.99 -9.50
CA GLY A 94 -9.18 12.72 -9.17
C GLY A 94 -9.49 13.84 -10.16
N ARG A 95 -10.55 14.62 -9.90
CA ARG A 95 -10.96 15.78 -10.72
C ARG A 95 -9.89 16.87 -10.83
N THR A 96 -8.99 16.94 -9.86
CA THR A 96 -7.87 17.89 -9.83
C THR A 96 -6.68 17.41 -10.66
N GLY A 97 -6.70 16.17 -11.16
CA GLY A 97 -5.58 15.57 -11.87
C GLY A 97 -4.47 15.06 -10.96
N ARG A 98 -4.62 15.14 -9.63
CA ARG A 98 -3.69 14.51 -8.67
C ARG A 98 -3.93 13.01 -8.58
N LEU A 99 -2.85 12.26 -8.38
CA LEU A 99 -2.95 10.85 -8.01
C LEU A 99 -3.77 10.72 -6.73
N ILE A 100 -4.69 9.77 -6.72
CA ILE A 100 -5.57 9.53 -5.59
C ILE A 100 -5.99 8.07 -5.53
N GLU A 101 -6.10 7.55 -4.32
CA GLU A 101 -6.72 6.27 -4.02
C GLU A 101 -7.69 6.44 -2.86
N TYR A 102 -8.87 5.84 -3.02
CA TYR A 102 -9.90 5.74 -1.99
C TYR A 102 -9.88 4.32 -1.44
N SER A 103 -9.27 4.13 -0.27
CA SER A 103 -9.24 2.81 0.35
C SER A 103 -10.57 2.49 1.01
N ALA A 104 -10.88 1.21 1.19
CA ALA A 104 -11.91 0.82 2.16
C ALA A 104 -11.45 1.22 3.58
N ALA A 105 -12.39 1.50 4.48
CA ALA A 105 -12.08 1.73 5.88
C ALA A 105 -11.51 0.44 6.49
N PRO A 106 -10.30 0.46 7.10
CA PRO A 106 -9.58 -0.76 7.47
C PRO A 106 -10.24 -1.60 8.57
N PHE A 107 -11.27 -1.06 9.25
CA PHE A 107 -11.95 -1.72 10.38
C PHE A 107 -13.46 -1.46 10.43
N GLY A 108 -14.05 -1.00 9.33
CA GLY A 108 -15.48 -0.71 9.25
C GLY A 108 -16.21 -1.67 8.32
N ASP A 109 -17.50 -1.92 8.60
CA ASP A 109 -18.39 -2.48 7.59
C ASP A 109 -18.32 -1.60 6.34
N SER A 110 -18.26 -2.24 5.16
CA SER A 110 -18.28 -1.56 3.87
C SER A 110 -19.61 -0.83 3.69
N THR A 111 -19.69 0.37 4.27
CA THR A 111 -20.87 1.22 4.24
C THR A 111 -20.81 2.00 2.93
N PRO A 112 -21.80 1.86 2.03
CA PRO A 112 -21.80 2.63 0.79
C PRO A 112 -21.66 4.12 1.06
N GLY A 113 -20.73 4.78 0.35
CA GLY A 113 -20.43 6.19 0.55
C GLY A 113 -19.57 6.51 1.78
N ARG A 114 -19.04 5.52 2.49
CA ARG A 114 -17.97 5.73 3.48
C ARG A 114 -16.67 5.15 2.95
N TYR A 115 -15.75 6.03 2.62
CA TYR A 115 -14.40 5.68 2.22
C TYR A 115 -13.49 5.76 3.44
N GLY A 116 -12.47 4.90 3.48
CA GLY A 116 -11.42 4.97 4.46
C GLY A 116 -10.47 6.11 4.14
N LEU A 117 -9.19 5.83 4.28
CA LEU A 117 -8.16 6.82 4.03
C LEU A 117 -8.10 7.20 2.56
N ILE A 118 -8.20 8.50 2.29
CA ILE A 118 -7.91 9.12 1.01
C ILE A 118 -6.40 9.33 0.93
N ARG A 119 -5.73 8.66 -0.02
CA ARG A 119 -4.29 8.75 -0.19
C ARG A 119 -3.94 9.53 -1.46
N GLU A 120 -3.06 10.52 -1.35
CA GLU A 120 -2.40 11.19 -2.49
C GLU A 120 -0.91 10.83 -2.59
N HIS A 121 -0.37 10.23 -1.53
CA HIS A 121 0.94 9.59 -1.49
C HIS A 121 0.71 8.09 -1.55
N LEU A 122 0.93 7.53 -2.74
CA LEU A 122 0.65 6.13 -3.01
C LEU A 122 1.92 5.31 -2.86
N PHE A 123 1.74 4.02 -2.66
CA PHE A 123 2.84 3.08 -2.63
C PHE A 123 2.41 1.73 -3.19
N THR A 124 3.39 0.97 -3.63
CA THR A 124 3.19 -0.42 -4.04
C THR A 124 4.35 -1.23 -3.49
N LYS A 125 4.05 -2.12 -2.55
CA LYS A 125 5.03 -3.04 -2.01
C LYS A 125 5.28 -4.17 -2.99
N THR A 126 6.55 -4.41 -3.30
CA THR A 126 6.97 -5.41 -4.29
C THR A 126 7.78 -6.55 -3.69
N GLN A 127 8.12 -6.49 -2.40
CA GLN A 127 9.06 -7.41 -1.74
C GLN A 127 8.70 -8.91 -1.84
N PHE A 128 7.44 -9.25 -2.11
CA PHE A 128 6.96 -10.63 -2.21
C PHE A 128 6.89 -11.13 -3.65
N SER A 129 7.40 -10.33 -4.59
CA SER A 129 7.57 -10.70 -5.98
C SER A 129 9.05 -10.93 -6.29
N SER A 130 9.38 -11.00 -7.59
CA SER A 130 10.76 -11.06 -8.05
C SER A 130 11.31 -9.66 -8.37
N PRO A 131 12.65 -9.48 -8.38
CA PRO A 131 13.28 -8.24 -8.83
C PRO A 131 12.83 -7.82 -10.23
N GLU A 132 12.56 -8.77 -11.12
CA GLU A 132 12.09 -8.50 -12.48
C GLU A 132 10.72 -7.83 -12.49
N VAL A 133 9.78 -8.29 -11.66
CA VAL A 133 8.46 -7.66 -11.54
C VAL A 133 8.58 -6.25 -10.98
N HIS A 134 9.49 -6.03 -10.01
CA HIS A 134 9.76 -4.67 -9.52
C HIS A 134 10.27 -3.74 -10.61
N MET A 135 11.25 -4.19 -11.42
CA MET A 135 11.73 -3.40 -12.57
C MET A 135 10.59 -3.10 -13.56
N GLN A 136 9.71 -4.07 -13.81
CA GLN A 136 8.54 -3.87 -14.68
C GLN A 136 7.52 -2.88 -14.09
N VAL A 137 7.35 -2.83 -12.77
CA VAL A 137 6.56 -1.76 -12.12
C VAL A 137 7.23 -0.40 -12.36
N CYS A 138 8.55 -0.30 -12.21
CA CYS A 138 9.28 0.91 -12.56
C CYS A 138 9.12 1.29 -14.04
N ASP A 139 9.13 0.35 -14.97
CA ASP A 139 8.89 0.63 -16.40
C ASP A 139 7.49 1.21 -16.65
N LEU A 140 6.46 0.71 -15.96
CA LEU A 140 5.11 1.30 -15.99
C LEU A 140 5.12 2.73 -15.46
N LEU A 141 5.82 3.00 -14.37
CA LEU A 141 5.97 4.36 -13.82
C LEU A 141 6.74 5.29 -14.77
N GLN A 142 7.68 4.79 -15.57
CA GLN A 142 8.31 5.58 -16.64
C GLN A 142 7.31 5.96 -17.74
N ILE A 143 6.35 5.07 -18.09
CA ILE A 143 5.30 5.38 -19.06
C ILE A 143 4.44 6.55 -18.58
N VAL A 144 4.21 6.66 -17.27
CA VAL A 144 3.43 7.73 -16.63
C VAL A 144 4.17 9.06 -16.64
N ALA A 145 5.48 9.08 -16.37
CA ALA A 145 6.25 10.31 -16.13
C ALA A 145 6.09 11.43 -17.19
N PRO A 146 6.03 11.15 -18.51
CA PRO A 146 5.81 12.19 -19.52
C PRO A 146 4.45 12.91 -19.43
N PHE A 147 3.48 12.38 -18.70
CA PHE A 147 2.15 12.99 -18.54
C PHE A 147 2.05 13.87 -17.28
N MET A 148 3.07 13.87 -16.43
CA MET A 148 3.00 14.43 -15.08
C MET A 148 3.61 15.84 -14.98
N ALA A 149 2.85 16.80 -14.45
CA ALA A 149 3.34 18.13 -14.10
C ALA A 149 4.21 18.06 -12.85
N GLU A 150 3.77 17.27 -11.88
CA GLU A 150 4.47 16.93 -10.65
C GLU A 150 4.66 15.43 -10.62
N TRP A 151 5.88 14.96 -10.44
CA TRP A 151 6.17 13.54 -10.35
C TRP A 151 7.30 13.29 -9.37
N ALA A 152 7.00 12.56 -8.29
CA ALA A 152 8.00 12.08 -7.35
C ALA A 152 7.81 10.59 -7.17
N VAL A 153 8.90 9.85 -7.31
CA VAL A 153 8.96 8.41 -7.08
C VAL A 153 10.19 8.16 -6.22
N LEU A 154 9.97 7.44 -5.11
CA LEU A 154 11.00 6.95 -4.22
C LEU A 154 10.93 5.43 -4.24
N ASP A 155 12.08 4.80 -4.40
CA ASP A 155 12.19 3.35 -4.52
C ASP A 155 13.19 2.81 -3.49
N ASP A 156 12.68 2.06 -2.51
CA ASP A 156 13.50 1.41 -1.49
C ASP A 156 14.40 0.30 -2.07
N GLY A 157 14.10 -0.18 -3.28
CA GLY A 157 14.94 -1.11 -4.04
C GLY A 157 16.20 -0.45 -4.61
N GLY A 158 16.19 0.88 -4.78
CA GLY A 158 17.29 1.65 -5.35
C GLY A 158 17.46 1.51 -6.87
N TYR A 159 16.47 0.97 -7.57
CA TYR A 159 16.49 0.82 -9.03
C TYR A 159 16.01 2.09 -9.74
N TRP A 160 14.91 2.69 -9.29
CA TRP A 160 14.31 3.84 -9.97
C TRP A 160 15.28 5.02 -10.11
N GLY A 161 15.39 5.56 -11.34
CA GLY A 161 16.22 6.73 -11.66
C GLY A 161 17.71 6.42 -11.83
N VAL A 162 18.22 5.39 -11.16
CA VAL A 162 19.61 4.91 -11.30
C VAL A 162 19.71 3.82 -12.36
N TRP A 163 18.66 3.00 -12.51
CA TRP A 163 18.54 1.86 -13.43
C TRP A 163 19.64 0.81 -13.24
N ASP A 164 20.10 0.63 -11.99
CA ASP A 164 21.12 -0.36 -11.62
C ASP A 164 20.47 -1.65 -11.13
N GLU A 165 20.36 -2.61 -12.04
CA GLU A 165 19.83 -3.95 -11.74
C GLU A 165 20.67 -4.69 -10.69
N ALA A 166 21.99 -4.52 -10.69
CA ALA A 166 22.86 -5.21 -9.74
C ALA A 166 22.64 -4.69 -8.31
N ALA A 167 22.47 -3.38 -8.16
CA ALA A 167 22.11 -2.76 -6.88
C ALA A 167 20.75 -3.26 -6.38
N LEU A 168 19.74 -3.32 -7.25
CA LEU A 168 18.42 -3.86 -6.90
C LEU A 168 18.53 -5.30 -6.41
N ARG A 169 19.23 -6.17 -7.14
CA ARG A 169 19.39 -7.58 -6.78
C ARG A 169 20.14 -7.76 -5.47
N ALA A 170 21.17 -6.96 -5.21
CA ALA A 170 21.89 -6.97 -3.94
C ALA A 170 20.98 -6.54 -2.77
N THR A 171 20.19 -5.49 -2.96
CA THR A 171 19.18 -5.04 -2.00
C THR A 171 18.12 -6.13 -1.76
N TRP A 172 17.67 -6.80 -2.82
CA TRP A 172 16.71 -7.90 -2.75
C TRP A 172 17.24 -9.07 -1.92
N ALA A 173 18.44 -9.56 -2.25
CA ALA A 173 19.08 -10.66 -1.55
C ALA A 173 19.24 -10.36 -0.05
N ARG A 174 19.62 -9.12 0.31
CA ARG A 174 19.73 -8.69 1.70
C ARG A 174 18.38 -8.75 2.42
N HIS A 175 17.30 -8.22 1.82
CA HIS A 175 15.97 -8.23 2.43
C HIS A 175 15.42 -9.66 2.57
N THR A 176 15.58 -10.49 1.54
CA THR A 176 15.18 -11.90 1.60
C THR A 176 15.92 -12.63 2.72
N ALA A 177 17.24 -12.47 2.83
CA ALA A 177 18.00 -13.11 3.92
C ALA A 177 17.53 -12.68 5.32
N ILE A 178 17.19 -11.39 5.50
CA ILE A 178 16.66 -10.89 6.78
C ILE A 178 15.26 -11.48 7.06
N LEU A 179 14.37 -11.50 6.06
CA LEU A 179 13.03 -12.06 6.21
C LEU A 179 13.08 -13.56 6.51
N ASP A 180 13.93 -14.31 5.82
CA ASP A 180 14.12 -15.74 6.05
C ASP A 180 14.64 -16.00 7.46
N ALA A 181 15.63 -15.22 7.91
CA ALA A 181 16.16 -15.32 9.27
C ALA A 181 15.08 -15.02 10.33
N LEU A 182 14.29 -13.97 10.14
CA LEU A 182 13.21 -13.59 11.07
C LEU A 182 11.99 -14.51 10.99
N SER A 183 11.87 -15.33 9.95
CA SER A 183 10.79 -16.31 9.79
C SER A 183 11.11 -17.64 10.49
N ASP A 184 12.36 -17.88 10.90
CA ASP A 184 12.74 -19.02 11.74
C ASP A 184 12.37 -18.74 13.21
N PRO A 185 11.40 -19.47 13.79
CA PRO A 185 10.97 -19.24 15.17
C PRO A 185 12.11 -19.39 16.20
N ALA A 186 13.05 -20.31 15.97
CA ALA A 186 14.15 -20.54 16.90
C ALA A 186 15.14 -19.38 16.89
N LEU A 187 15.49 -18.90 15.69
CA LEU A 187 16.38 -17.75 15.54
C LEU A 187 15.71 -16.46 16.02
N LEU A 188 14.41 -16.28 15.76
CA LEU A 188 13.65 -15.14 16.25
C LEU A 188 13.61 -15.13 17.79
N GLN A 189 13.38 -16.28 18.42
CA GLN A 189 13.43 -16.43 19.88
C GLN A 189 14.80 -16.04 20.43
N GLU A 190 15.90 -16.52 19.82
CA GLU A 190 17.27 -16.17 20.23
C GLU A 190 17.52 -14.65 20.13
N ILE A 191 17.06 -14.00 19.06
CA ILE A 191 17.19 -12.55 18.87
C ILE A 191 16.40 -11.78 19.93
N LEU A 192 15.17 -12.20 20.23
CA LEU A 192 14.32 -11.53 21.23
C LEU A 192 14.89 -11.68 22.65
N GLU A 193 15.37 -12.87 23.01
CA GLU A 193 16.04 -13.11 24.29
C GLU A 193 17.29 -12.25 24.44
N ALA A 194 18.13 -12.17 23.40
CA ALA A 194 19.31 -11.30 23.39
C ALA A 194 18.96 -9.81 23.52
N ALA A 195 17.80 -9.39 23.03
CA ALA A 195 17.28 -8.04 23.17
C ALA A 195 16.57 -7.76 24.52
N GLY A 196 16.46 -8.77 25.39
CA GLY A 196 15.74 -8.66 26.67
C GLY A 196 14.22 -8.57 26.53
N VAL A 197 13.67 -9.07 25.43
CA VAL A 197 12.24 -9.08 25.13
C VAL A 197 11.66 -10.44 25.53
N ASP A 198 10.84 -10.46 26.59
CA ASP A 198 10.18 -11.68 27.09
C ASP A 198 8.86 -11.91 26.34
N ILE A 199 8.97 -12.49 25.14
CA ILE A 199 7.84 -12.93 24.32
C ILE A 199 8.09 -14.36 23.88
N GLU A 200 7.12 -15.25 24.13
CA GLU A 200 7.15 -16.62 23.63
C GLU A 200 6.81 -16.63 22.13
N VAL A 201 7.80 -16.94 21.28
CA VAL A 201 7.57 -17.12 19.84
C VAL A 201 6.96 -18.50 19.61
N THR A 202 5.63 -18.53 19.55
CA THR A 202 4.90 -19.73 19.11
C THR A 202 5.00 -19.89 17.59
N GLN A 203 4.94 -21.14 17.10
CA GLN A 203 4.88 -21.38 15.67
C GLN A 203 3.71 -20.60 15.05
N PRO A 204 3.90 -19.94 13.89
CA PRO A 204 2.79 -19.29 13.22
C PRO A 204 1.68 -20.31 12.98
N PRO A 205 0.41 -19.94 13.21
CA PRO A 205 -0.70 -20.85 12.93
C PRO A 205 -0.62 -21.28 11.46
N GLU A 206 -0.79 -22.57 11.20
CA GLU A 206 -0.85 -23.09 9.83
C GLU A 206 -1.91 -22.30 9.04
N VAL A 207 -1.49 -21.55 8.02
CA VAL A 207 -2.39 -20.75 7.18
C VAL A 207 -3.38 -21.70 6.52
N GLY A 208 -4.67 -21.50 6.78
CA GLY A 208 -5.76 -22.38 6.30
C GLY A 208 -6.25 -23.43 7.31
N LYS A 209 -5.62 -23.55 8.49
CA LYS A 209 -6.15 -24.37 9.59
C LYS A 209 -7.31 -23.64 10.24
N HIS A 210 -8.51 -24.18 10.08
CA HIS A 210 -9.67 -23.74 10.85
C HIS A 210 -9.47 -24.11 12.32
N LEU A 211 -9.16 -23.12 13.16
CA LEU A 211 -9.16 -23.28 14.61
C LEU A 211 -10.62 -23.25 15.08
N THR A 212 -11.16 -24.42 15.42
CA THR A 212 -12.47 -24.52 16.06
C THR A 212 -12.34 -24.08 17.51
N VAL A 213 -12.52 -22.79 17.78
CA VAL A 213 -12.57 -22.26 19.15
C VAL A 213 -14.01 -22.39 19.64
N ALA A 214 -14.26 -23.37 20.52
CA ALA A 214 -15.61 -23.66 21.03
C ALA A 214 -16.25 -22.42 21.70
N HIS A 215 -15.43 -21.58 22.35
CA HIS A 215 -15.83 -20.32 22.96
C HIS A 215 -14.69 -19.30 22.82
N PRO A 216 -14.71 -18.43 21.80
CA PRO A 216 -13.70 -17.39 21.66
C PRO A 216 -13.66 -16.52 22.93
N LEU A 217 -12.47 -16.19 23.43
CA LEU A 217 -12.31 -15.38 24.66
C LEU A 217 -13.06 -14.04 24.58
N TRP A 218 -13.18 -13.45 23.37
CA TRP A 218 -13.95 -12.22 23.16
C TRP A 218 -15.47 -12.36 23.39
N ARG A 219 -16.03 -13.58 23.35
CA ARG A 219 -17.44 -13.85 23.73
C ARG A 219 -17.65 -13.92 25.26
N GLN A 220 -16.58 -13.94 26.06
CA GLN A 220 -16.70 -13.96 27.52
C GLN A 220 -16.88 -12.55 28.12
N GLU A 221 -16.35 -11.51 27.46
CA GLU A 221 -16.40 -10.13 27.96
C GLU A 221 -17.55 -9.30 27.36
N TRP A 222 -17.97 -9.61 26.14
CA TRP A 222 -19.08 -8.93 25.47
C TRP A 222 -20.27 -9.89 25.47
N GLY A 223 -21.28 -9.58 26.28
CA GLY A 223 -22.46 -10.42 26.50
C GLY A 223 -23.09 -10.97 25.23
N VAL A 224 -23.85 -12.06 25.40
CA VAL A 224 -24.47 -12.85 24.32
C VAL A 224 -25.11 -11.96 23.26
N SER A 225 -24.67 -12.11 22.01
CA SER A 225 -25.21 -11.41 20.84
C SER A 225 -26.73 -11.58 20.77
N ALA A 226 -27.43 -10.50 20.42
CA ALA A 226 -28.90 -10.38 20.37
C ALA A 226 -29.63 -11.28 19.35
N GLY A 227 -28.99 -12.34 18.85
CA GLY A 227 -29.55 -13.32 17.91
C GLY A 227 -29.98 -14.64 18.55
N GLU A 228 -29.78 -14.82 19.86
CA GLU A 228 -30.26 -15.99 20.60
C GLU A 228 -31.31 -15.53 21.63
N ASN A 229 -32.52 -15.22 21.15
CA ASN A 229 -33.78 -15.18 21.90
C ASN A 229 -34.89 -15.74 21.01
#